data_AF-A0A3D3BMP5-F1
#
_entry.id   AF-A0A3D3BMP5-F1
#
_cell.length_a   1.000
_cell.length_b   1.000
_cell.length_c   1.000
_cell.angle_alpha   90.00
_cell.angle_beta   90.00
_cell.angle_gamma   90.00
#
_symmetry.space_group_name_H-M   'P 1'
#
loop_
_entity.id
_entity.type
_entity.pdbx_description
1 polymer ?
#
loop_
_entity_poly.entity_id
_entity_poly.type
_entity_poly.pdbx_seq_one_letter_code
_entity_poly.pdbx_strand_id
1 'polypeptide(L)'
;IYNEPYPQPAEPDPCDIKGIIKGMHLISEGSGDGSPVQLLASGVGVNWALRAQELLAQDWGVVADVWSVTSWNQLRRDGLAADRHNMLNPEDEPLVPFVTQRLEG
;
A
#
# COMPACT_ATOMS: atom_id res chain seq x y z
N ILE A 1 -18.15 10.13 3.98
CA ILE A 1 -18.85 10.22 2.67
C ILE A 1 -17.94 11.01 1.74
N TYR A 2 -17.60 10.48 0.58
CA TYR A 2 -16.80 11.18 -0.44
C TYR A 2 -17.75 11.82 -1.45
N ASN A 3 -17.63 13.12 -1.68
CA ASN A 3 -18.48 13.88 -2.60
C ASN A 3 -17.68 14.71 -3.62
N GLU A 4 -16.37 14.53 -3.65
CA GLU A 4 -15.48 15.20 -4.60
C GLU A 4 -15.42 14.38 -5.90
N PRO A 5 -15.80 14.94 -7.06
CA PRO A 5 -15.65 14.26 -8.34
C PRO A 5 -14.19 14.33 -8.79
N TYR A 6 -13.66 13.20 -9.26
CA TYR A 6 -12.36 13.12 -9.93
C TYR A 6 -12.41 12.04 -11.01
N PRO A 7 -11.49 12.09 -12.01
CA PRO A 7 -11.39 11.06 -13.02
C PRO A 7 -11.14 9.69 -12.38
N GLN A 8 -12.06 8.76 -12.57
CA GLN A 8 -11.87 7.38 -12.12
C GLN A 8 -10.98 6.65 -13.14
N PRO A 9 -9.81 6.13 -12.73
CA PRO A 9 -8.95 5.38 -13.64
C PRO A 9 -9.63 4.08 -14.07
N ALA A 10 -9.19 3.55 -15.22
CA ALA A 10 -9.57 2.20 -15.63
C ALA A 10 -8.99 1.16 -14.67
N GLU A 11 -9.62 -0.01 -14.61
CA GLU A 11 -9.04 -1.17 -13.92
C GLU A 11 -7.70 -1.54 -14.58
N PRO A 12 -6.61 -1.70 -13.81
CA PRO A 12 -5.32 -2.12 -14.34
C PRO A 12 -5.36 -3.53 -14.95
N ASP A 13 -4.53 -3.79 -15.97
CA ASP A 13 -4.29 -5.14 -16.49
C ASP A 13 -2.78 -5.45 -16.39
N PRO A 14 -2.35 -6.39 -15.51
CA PRO A 14 -3.18 -7.22 -14.63
C PRO A 14 -3.67 -6.47 -13.37
N CYS A 15 -4.85 -6.85 -12.88
CA CYS A 15 -5.43 -6.32 -11.64
C CYS A 15 -5.08 -7.18 -10.42
N ASP A 16 -4.48 -6.58 -9.38
CA ASP A 16 -4.23 -7.27 -8.09
C ASP A 16 -5.50 -7.37 -7.23
N ILE A 17 -6.42 -8.24 -7.65
CA ILE A 17 -7.68 -8.51 -6.94
C ILE A 17 -7.40 -9.00 -5.51
N LYS A 18 -6.35 -9.80 -5.31
CA LYS A 18 -5.99 -10.34 -4.00
C LYS A 18 -5.59 -9.21 -3.05
N GLY A 19 -4.75 -8.28 -3.48
CA GLY A 19 -4.34 -7.12 -2.70
C GLY A 19 -5.50 -6.20 -2.34
N ILE A 20 -6.37 -5.89 -3.31
CA ILE A 20 -7.59 -5.10 -3.09
C ILE A 20 -8.43 -5.70 -1.97
N ILE A 21 -8.66 -7.02 -2.00
CA ILE A 21 -9.44 -7.74 -0.98
C ILE A 21 -8.70 -7.80 0.37
N LYS A 22 -7.38 -8.02 0.34
CA LYS A 22 -6.55 -8.13 1.55
C LYS A 22 -6.28 -6.79 2.23
N GLY A 23 -6.49 -5.67 1.55
CA GLY A 23 -6.53 -4.34 2.14
C GLY A 23 -5.56 -3.33 1.54
N MET A 24 -4.69 -3.73 0.62
CA MET A 24 -3.80 -2.82 -0.12
C MET A 24 -3.25 -3.41 -1.42
N HIS A 25 -3.01 -2.55 -2.40
CA HIS A 25 -2.31 -2.88 -3.64
C HIS A 25 -1.49 -1.69 -4.15
N LEU A 26 -0.42 -1.99 -4.89
CA LEU A 26 0.44 -1.00 -5.53
C LEU A 26 -0.27 -0.46 -6.76
N ILE A 27 -0.34 0.87 -6.89
CA ILE A 27 -1.03 1.54 -7.99
C ILE A 27 -0.12 2.42 -8.84
N SER A 28 1.05 2.78 -8.33
CA SER A 28 2.07 3.52 -9.06
C SER A 28 3.42 3.15 -8.48
N GLU A 29 4.29 2.55 -9.31
CA GLU A 29 5.68 2.28 -8.96
C GLU A 29 6.52 3.54 -9.18
N GLY A 30 7.36 3.86 -8.20
CA GLY A 30 8.40 4.87 -8.35
C GLY A 30 9.47 4.37 -9.32
N SER A 31 10.07 5.29 -10.07
CA SER A 31 11.20 4.99 -10.96
C SER A 31 12.32 6.01 -10.80
N GLY A 32 13.57 5.56 -10.99
CA GLY A 32 14.78 6.38 -10.87
C GLY A 32 15.76 5.87 -9.80
N ASP A 33 16.85 6.62 -9.61
CA ASP A 33 17.98 6.24 -8.73
C ASP A 33 17.95 6.94 -7.35
N GLY A 34 16.82 7.56 -7.01
CA GLY A 34 16.64 8.31 -5.77
C GLY A 34 16.36 7.45 -4.54
N SER A 35 16.37 8.09 -3.36
CA SER A 35 15.99 7.41 -2.11
C SER A 35 14.56 6.88 -2.19
N PRO A 36 14.32 5.57 -1.96
CA PRO A 36 12.99 4.99 -2.07
C PRO A 36 12.13 5.32 -0.84
N VAL A 37 10.86 5.65 -1.06
CA VAL A 37 9.85 5.85 -0.02
C VAL A 37 8.52 5.20 -0.43
N GLN A 38 7.68 4.92 0.57
CA GLN A 38 6.39 4.27 0.39
C GLN A 38 5.27 5.24 0.82
N LEU A 39 4.41 5.64 -0.12
CA LEU A 39 3.25 6.49 0.13
C LEU A 39 1.99 5.63 0.21
N LEU A 40 1.38 5.56 1.41
CA LEU A 40 0.17 4.80 1.64
C LEU A 40 -1.02 5.75 1.83
N ALA A 41 -2.06 5.60 1.01
CA ALA A 41 -3.25 6.44 1.08
C ALA A 41 -4.53 5.64 0.81
N SER A 42 -5.68 6.18 1.22
CA SER A 42 -6.99 5.54 1.07
C SER A 42 -8.05 6.53 0.63
N GLY A 43 -9.02 6.08 -0.17
CA GLY A 43 -10.12 6.92 -0.65
C GLY A 43 -9.61 8.12 -1.45
N VAL A 44 -10.21 9.30 -1.23
CA VAL A 44 -9.85 10.54 -1.96
C VAL A 44 -8.39 10.98 -1.77
N GLY A 45 -7.73 10.54 -0.68
CA GLY A 45 -6.32 10.86 -0.42
C GLY A 45 -5.35 10.20 -1.41
N VAL A 46 -5.79 9.18 -2.15
CA VAL A 46 -4.94 8.51 -3.16
C VAL A 46 -4.50 9.50 -4.25
N ASN A 47 -5.37 10.39 -4.69
CA ASN A 47 -5.03 11.42 -5.67
C ASN A 47 -3.93 12.35 -5.16
N TRP A 48 -3.92 12.64 -3.86
CA TRP A 48 -2.91 13.50 -3.25
C TRP A 48 -1.58 12.76 -3.07
N ALA A 49 -1.61 11.46 -2.83
CA ALA A 49 -0.40 10.63 -2.79
C ALA A 49 0.27 10.52 -4.18
N LEU A 50 -0.52 10.38 -5.26
CA LEU A 50 -0.01 10.45 -6.63
C LEU A 50 0.62 11.81 -6.92
N ARG A 51 -0.02 12.91 -6.50
CA ARG A 51 0.59 14.24 -6.64
C ARG A 51 1.87 14.40 -5.81
N ALA A 52 1.93 13.81 -4.62
CA ALA A 52 3.12 13.82 -3.79
C ALA A 52 4.26 13.01 -4.41
N GLN A 53 3.98 11.86 -5.05
CA GLN A 53 4.97 11.10 -5.81
C GLN A 53 5.65 11.97 -6.88
N GLU A 54 4.86 12.72 -7.67
CA GLU A 54 5.39 13.63 -8.69
C GLU A 54 6.28 14.72 -8.10
N LEU A 55 5.84 15.38 -7.03
CA LEU A 55 6.58 16.45 -6.36
C LEU A 55 7.90 15.93 -5.76
N LEU A 56 7.85 14.78 -5.08
CA LEU A 56 9.01 14.12 -4.49
C LEU A 56 10.09 13.82 -5.53
N ALA A 57 9.69 13.30 -6.70
CA ALA A 57 10.60 13.03 -7.80
C ALA A 57 11.18 14.33 -8.40
N GLN A 58 10.34 15.34 -8.65
CA GLN A 58 10.74 16.57 -9.35
C GLN A 58 11.63 17.48 -8.52
N ASP A 59 11.28 17.69 -7.26
CA ASP A 59 11.90 18.74 -6.44
C ASP A 59 13.04 18.19 -5.56
N TRP A 60 13.00 16.88 -5.22
CA TRP A 60 13.97 16.26 -4.31
C TRP A 60 14.66 15.01 -4.88
N GLY A 61 14.27 14.52 -6.06
CA GLY A 61 14.80 13.27 -6.60
C GLY A 61 14.50 12.06 -5.70
N VAL A 62 13.38 12.08 -4.98
CA VAL A 62 12.93 10.96 -4.14
C VAL A 62 12.04 10.03 -4.97
N VAL A 63 12.31 8.74 -4.91
CA VAL A 63 11.56 7.70 -5.64
C VAL A 63 10.45 7.20 -4.72
N ALA A 64 9.20 7.43 -5.07
CA ALA A 64 8.07 7.06 -4.23
C ALA A 64 7.19 6.02 -4.91
N ASP A 65 6.90 4.91 -4.22
CA ASP A 65 5.82 4.00 -4.59
C ASP A 65 4.51 4.48 -3.96
N VAL A 66 3.39 4.34 -4.68
CA VAL A 66 2.06 4.72 -4.18
C VAL A 66 1.18 3.49 -4.04
N TRP A 67 0.72 3.27 -2.82
CA TRP A 67 -0.19 2.19 -2.45
C TRP A 67 -1.58 2.73 -2.16
N SER A 68 -2.57 2.13 -2.81
CA SER A 68 -3.97 2.30 -2.42
C SER A 68 -4.31 1.29 -1.33
N VAL A 69 -4.62 1.81 -0.15
CA VAL A 69 -5.03 1.04 1.03
C VAL A 69 -6.55 1.03 1.10
N THR A 70 -7.14 -0.07 0.64
CA THR A 70 -8.58 -0.27 0.56
C THR A 70 -9.20 -0.54 1.93
N SER A 71 -8.44 -1.08 2.90
CA SER A 71 -8.94 -1.34 4.25
C SER A 71 -7.83 -1.43 5.30
N TRP A 72 -7.59 -0.32 6.01
CA TRP A 72 -6.73 -0.29 7.20
C TRP A 72 -7.16 -1.29 8.29
N ASN A 73 -8.47 -1.48 8.44
CA ASN A 73 -9.02 -2.43 9.41
C ASN A 73 -8.69 -3.88 9.06
N GLN A 74 -8.69 -4.23 7.77
CA GLN A 74 -8.33 -5.59 7.34
C GLN A 74 -6.84 -5.85 7.57
N LEU A 75 -5.97 -4.91 7.23
CA LEU A 75 -4.52 -5.00 7.49
C LEU A 75 -4.22 -5.13 9.00
N ARG A 76 -4.92 -4.35 9.83
CA ARG A 76 -4.80 -4.46 11.30
C ARG A 76 -5.23 -5.84 11.81
N ARG A 77 -6.37 -6.37 11.33
CA ARG A 77 -6.86 -7.69 11.75
C ARG A 77 -5.88 -8.80 11.36
N ASP A 78 -5.32 -8.70 10.16
CA ASP A 78 -4.31 -9.62 9.65
C ASP A 78 -3.03 -9.57 10.51
N GLY A 79 -2.52 -8.37 10.81
CA GLY A 79 -1.37 -8.19 11.71
C GLY A 79 -1.60 -8.75 13.12
N LEU A 80 -2.75 -8.44 13.75
CA LEU A 80 -3.08 -8.97 15.07
C LEU A 80 -3.24 -10.50 15.07
N ALA A 81 -3.71 -11.09 13.97
CA ALA A 81 -3.82 -12.53 13.84
C ALA A 81 -2.44 -13.20 13.74
N ALA A 82 -1.52 -12.60 12.97
CA ALA A 82 -0.13 -13.03 12.87
C ALA A 82 0.58 -12.92 14.24
N ASP A 83 0.50 -11.76 14.91
CA ASP A 83 1.10 -11.57 16.24
C ASP A 83 0.59 -12.59 17.25
N ARG A 84 -0.73 -12.81 17.30
CA ARG A 84 -1.34 -13.79 18.19
C ARG A 84 -0.88 -15.20 17.87
N HIS A 85 -0.75 -15.57 16.59
CA HIS A 85 -0.26 -16.88 16.20
C HIS A 85 1.19 -17.06 16.63
N ASN A 86 2.07 -16.11 16.31
CA ASN A 86 3.50 -16.18 16.61
C ASN A 86 3.76 -16.22 18.12
N MET A 87 2.96 -15.51 18.92
CA MET A 87 3.02 -15.55 20.38
C MET A 87 2.64 -16.93 20.96
N LEU A 88 1.66 -17.61 20.35
CA LEU A 88 1.14 -18.89 20.84
C LEU A 88 1.89 -20.11 20.29
N ASN A 89 2.61 -19.96 19.17
CA ASN A 89 3.32 -21.04 18.49
C ASN A 89 4.79 -20.65 18.23
N PRO A 90 5.62 -20.55 19.28
CA PRO A 90 7.01 -20.06 19.15
C PRO A 90 7.95 -20.99 18.38
N GLU A 91 7.56 -22.26 18.15
CA GLU A 91 8.35 -23.23 17.38
C GLU A 91 7.97 -23.26 15.89
N ASP A 92 6.84 -22.65 15.50
CA ASP A 92 6.39 -22.57 14.12
C ASP A 92 7.14 -21.45 13.36
N GLU A 93 7.11 -21.53 12.01
CA GLU A 93 7.61 -20.43 11.19
C GLU A 93 6.75 -19.17 11.43
N PRO A 94 7.35 -18.00 11.74
CA PRO A 94 6.59 -16.80 12.03
C PRO A 94 5.71 -16.38 10.86
N LEU A 95 4.42 -16.20 11.11
CA LEU A 95 3.53 -15.57 10.15
C LEU A 95 3.91 -14.11 9.98
N VAL A 96 4.10 -13.70 8.72
CA VAL A 96 4.35 -12.30 8.34
C VAL A 96 3.01 -11.65 7.96
N PRO A 97 2.64 -10.50 8.56
CA PRO A 97 1.43 -9.78 8.16
C PRO A 97 1.45 -9.37 6.68
N PHE A 98 0.28 -9.34 6.02
CA PHE A 98 0.16 -9.00 4.60
C PHE A 98 0.76 -7.63 4.26
N VAL A 99 0.55 -6.61 5.10
CA VAL A 99 1.16 -5.29 4.90
C VAL A 99 2.69 -5.35 4.92
N THR A 100 3.26 -6.19 5.79
CA THR A 100 4.70 -6.40 5.86
C THR A 100 5.18 -7.12 4.61
N GLN A 101 4.54 -8.21 4.20
CA GLN A 101 4.88 -8.93 2.96
C GLN A 101 4.84 -8.04 1.70
N ARG A 102 3.95 -7.05 1.65
CA ARG A 102 3.82 -6.14 0.49
C ARG A 102 4.85 -5.01 0.49
N LEU A 103 5.32 -4.61 1.66
CA LEU A 103 6.31 -3.53 1.83
C LEU A 103 7.74 -4.08 2.05
N GLU A 104 7.89 -5.39 2.12
CA GLU A 104 9.17 -6.07 2.06
C GLU A 104 9.76 -5.94 0.65
N GLY A 105 10.95 -5.35 0.59
CA GLY A 105 11.81 -5.20 -0.57
C GLY A 105 13.26 -5.39 -0.14
#